data_AF-A0A516G923-F1
#
_entry.id   AF-A0A516G923-F1
#
_cell.length_a   1.000
_cell.length_b   1.000
_cell.length_c   1.000
_cell.angle_alpha   90.00
_cell.angle_beta   90.00
_cell.angle_gamma   90.00
#
_symmetry.space_group_name_H-M   'P 1'
#
loop_
_entity.id
_entity.type
_entity.pdbx_description
1 polymer ?
#
loop_
_entity_poly.entity_id
_entity_poly.type
_entity_poly.pdbx_seq_one_letter_code
_entity_poly.pdbx_strand_id
1 'polypeptide(L)'
;MDGRPAQGWCGLGQHLQQVRPHQPVRGLQGVRLRPGGWPPRTVRLCHDGSVPVSTSTRKPAARSTASSRVDVRKTYKLYIGGKFPRSESGRSYEVFSSGRSPKFLANAAQGSRKDARDAVVAARKAVSGWAGATAYNRGQVLYRVAEVMESRRSQFVAEVQAAEGLTAARAEANVSAAIDRWVWYAGWSDKFAQILGGTNPVAGPFFNISAPEPTGVVAALAPQGSSLLGLVSVVAPIIVSGNTAVVLASQGRPVPAITLAEALATSDVPGGAVNLITGITSEVAPWLASHRDVNAIDLTGAADAPDVVWGDLEAAAAENLKRVLRPAGSGVMAIEPDFAVEPGLSRIEAFLETKTVWHPKGI
;
A
#
# COMPACT_ATOMS: atom_id res chain seq x y z
N MET A 1 67.71 23.41 32.39
CA MET A 1 68.36 22.45 33.31
C MET A 1 67.25 21.87 34.17
N ASP A 2 66.80 20.63 34.11
CA ASP A 2 67.10 19.41 33.37
C ASP A 2 65.76 18.62 33.37
N GLY A 3 65.34 17.90 32.33
CA GLY A 3 65.96 16.66 31.88
C GLY A 3 65.08 15.45 32.25
N ARG A 4 64.06 15.17 31.40
CA ARG A 4 63.46 13.87 30.95
C ARG A 4 64.05 12.53 31.50
N PRO A 5 63.46 11.34 31.19
CA PRO A 5 62.10 10.79 31.37
C PRO A 5 62.16 9.27 31.81
N ALA A 6 61.04 8.55 31.96
CA ALA A 6 60.98 7.08 31.87
C ALA A 6 59.53 6.62 31.59
N GLN A 7 59.20 6.18 30.37
CA GLN A 7 59.12 4.77 29.93
C GLN A 7 57.98 4.01 30.63
N GLY A 8 56.85 3.78 29.97
CA GLY A 8 56.66 2.64 29.04
C GLY A 8 55.88 1.57 29.81
N TRP A 9 54.78 1.04 29.31
CA TRP A 9 54.76 -0.26 28.64
C TRP A 9 53.58 -0.35 27.66
N CYS A 10 53.86 -1.05 26.56
CA CYS A 10 52.99 -1.34 25.43
C CYS A 10 51.88 -2.34 25.77
N GLY A 11 50.73 -2.14 25.11
CA GLY A 11 50.25 -3.07 24.09
C GLY A 11 49.42 -4.28 24.54
N LEU A 12 48.15 -4.27 24.13
CA LEU A 12 47.31 -5.36 23.60
C LEU A 12 45.87 -4.84 23.71
N GLY A 13 45.15 -4.47 22.65
CA GLY A 13 44.97 -5.22 21.42
C GLY A 13 43.50 -5.60 21.35
N GLN A 14 42.73 -4.84 20.58
CA GLN A 14 41.57 -5.29 19.80
C GLN A 14 40.47 -6.12 20.50
N HIS A 15 39.35 -5.46 20.83
CA HIS A 15 38.02 -6.10 20.77
C HIS A 15 37.02 -5.19 20.03
N LEU A 16 37.29 -4.99 18.74
CA LEU A 16 36.26 -4.74 17.74
C LEU A 16 35.72 -6.11 17.33
N GLN A 17 34.55 -6.50 17.84
CA GLN A 17 33.87 -7.69 17.33
C GLN A 17 33.04 -7.29 16.12
N GLN A 18 33.61 -7.55 14.95
CA GLN A 18 32.95 -7.50 13.65
C GLN A 18 31.79 -8.49 13.63
N VAL A 19 30.60 -7.99 13.31
CA VAL A 19 29.44 -8.80 12.94
C VAL A 19 29.76 -9.46 11.59
N ARG A 20 29.93 -10.79 11.58
CA ARG A 20 30.08 -11.58 10.36
C ARG A 20 28.71 -12.02 9.80
N PRO A 21 28.61 -12.21 8.48
CA PRO A 21 27.36 -12.40 7.76
C PRO A 21 26.89 -13.86 7.78
N HIS A 22 25.59 -14.00 7.52
CA HIS A 22 24.81 -15.19 7.22
C HIS A 22 25.57 -16.47 6.79
N GLN A 23 25.31 -17.56 7.52
CA GLN A 23 25.56 -18.93 7.05
C GLN A 23 24.50 -19.36 6.00
N PRO A 24 24.90 -20.07 4.93
CA PRO A 24 23.98 -20.83 4.10
C PRO A 24 23.84 -22.27 4.61
N VAL A 25 22.60 -22.74 4.76
CA VAL A 25 22.29 -24.14 5.06
C VAL A 25 22.28 -24.93 3.74
N ARG A 26 23.20 -25.90 3.62
CA ARG A 26 23.18 -26.95 2.59
C ARG A 26 22.33 -28.13 3.08
N GLY A 27 21.27 -28.45 2.34
CA GLY A 27 20.64 -29.77 2.36
C GLY A 27 20.83 -30.43 1.00
N LEU A 28 21.68 -31.46 0.94
CA LEU A 28 21.95 -32.28 -0.24
C LEU A 28 21.00 -33.49 -0.26
N GLN A 29 20.17 -33.62 -1.31
CA GLN A 29 19.62 -34.91 -1.72
C GLN A 29 19.89 -35.10 -3.22
N GLY A 30 20.51 -36.24 -3.53
CA GLY A 30 21.13 -36.52 -4.81
C GLY A 30 20.16 -36.97 -5.88
N VAL A 31 20.45 -36.53 -7.11
CA VAL A 31 19.85 -37.08 -8.34
C VAL A 31 21.00 -37.57 -9.22
N ARG A 32 21.04 -38.88 -9.46
CA ARG A 32 21.97 -39.53 -10.38
C ARG A 32 21.60 -39.17 -11.81
N LEU A 33 22.55 -38.62 -12.56
CA LEU A 33 22.46 -38.47 -14.01
C LEU A 33 22.82 -39.80 -14.67
N ARG A 34 21.95 -40.31 -15.55
CA ARG A 34 22.26 -41.42 -16.47
C ARG A 34 22.73 -40.84 -17.82
N PRO A 35 23.81 -41.35 -18.43
CA PRO A 35 24.15 -41.00 -19.80
C PRO A 35 23.39 -41.95 -20.75
N GLY A 36 22.44 -41.40 -21.51
CA GLY A 36 21.73 -42.12 -22.57
C GLY A 36 22.40 -41.89 -23.92
N GLY A 37 23.27 -42.81 -24.32
CA GLY A 37 23.84 -42.86 -25.67
C GLY A 37 22.78 -43.19 -26.72
N TRP A 38 22.92 -42.57 -27.89
CA TRP A 38 22.14 -42.89 -29.09
C TRP A 38 22.71 -44.14 -29.79
N PRO A 39 21.89 -45.16 -30.10
CA PRO A 39 22.27 -46.19 -31.06
C PRO A 39 21.82 -45.84 -32.50
N PRO A 40 22.49 -46.40 -33.52
CA PRO A 40 22.40 -45.93 -34.89
C PRO A 40 21.17 -46.44 -35.66
N ARG A 41 20.86 -45.68 -36.71
CA ARG A 41 19.84 -45.92 -37.74
C ARG A 41 19.97 -47.32 -38.38
N THR A 42 18.86 -48.01 -38.49
CA THR A 42 18.68 -49.14 -39.41
C THR A 42 17.55 -48.81 -40.38
N VAL A 43 17.90 -48.75 -41.66
CA VAL A 43 16.96 -48.63 -42.78
C VAL A 43 16.34 -50.00 -43.02
N ARG A 44 15.01 -50.09 -43.07
CA ARG A 44 14.31 -51.26 -43.59
C ARG A 44 13.25 -50.80 -44.59
N LEU A 45 13.45 -51.19 -45.85
CA LEU A 45 12.48 -51.11 -46.93
C LEU A 45 11.55 -52.33 -46.87
N CYS A 46 10.29 -52.14 -47.29
CA CYS A 46 9.30 -53.08 -47.87
C CYS A 46 7.89 -52.55 -47.51
N HIS A 47 7.17 -51.95 -48.46
CA HIS A 47 6.22 -52.57 -49.38
C HIS A 47 4.79 -52.73 -48.82
N ASP A 48 3.92 -51.90 -49.41
CA ASP A 48 2.57 -52.18 -49.90
C ASP A 48 1.42 -52.57 -48.95
N GLY A 49 0.24 -52.00 -49.24
CA GLY A 49 -1.04 -52.58 -48.83
C GLY A 49 -1.87 -51.85 -47.77
N SER A 50 -2.92 -51.18 -48.24
CA SER A 50 -4.24 -50.97 -47.61
C SER A 50 -4.41 -49.89 -46.52
N VAL A 51 -5.26 -48.91 -46.86
CA VAL A 51 -5.79 -47.86 -45.97
C VAL A 51 -7.10 -48.35 -45.35
N PRO A 52 -7.27 -48.38 -44.02
CA PRO A 52 -8.60 -48.53 -43.43
C PRO A 52 -9.25 -47.14 -43.25
N VAL A 53 -10.42 -46.97 -43.88
CA VAL A 53 -11.33 -45.84 -43.68
C VAL A 53 -11.91 -45.91 -42.26
N SER A 54 -11.51 -44.96 -41.41
CA SER A 54 -12.09 -44.73 -40.09
C SER A 54 -13.26 -43.76 -40.20
N THR A 55 -14.48 -44.24 -39.98
CA THR A 55 -15.70 -43.43 -39.86
C THR A 55 -15.70 -42.68 -38.54
N SER A 56 -15.29 -41.40 -38.59
CA SER A 56 -15.38 -40.45 -37.49
C SER A 56 -16.83 -40.03 -37.27
N THR A 57 -17.48 -40.58 -36.24
CA THR A 57 -18.75 -40.05 -35.69
C THR A 57 -18.46 -38.76 -34.93
N ARG A 58 -18.55 -37.63 -35.64
CA ARG A 58 -18.44 -36.29 -35.04
C ARG A 58 -19.69 -36.00 -34.22
N LYS A 59 -19.60 -36.13 -32.89
CA LYS A 59 -20.57 -35.61 -31.93
C LYS A 59 -20.76 -34.10 -32.19
N PRO A 60 -21.99 -33.58 -32.36
CA PRO A 60 -22.17 -32.16 -32.61
C PRO A 60 -21.70 -31.38 -31.38
N ALA A 61 -20.78 -30.46 -31.58
CA ALA A 61 -20.33 -29.55 -30.54
C ALA A 61 -21.54 -28.72 -30.09
N ALA A 62 -21.87 -28.81 -28.81
CA ALA A 62 -22.85 -27.92 -28.19
C ALA A 62 -22.36 -26.48 -28.41
N ARG A 63 -23.08 -25.72 -29.23
CA ARG A 63 -22.89 -24.27 -29.33
C ARG A 63 -23.23 -23.72 -27.94
N SER A 64 -22.21 -23.28 -27.20
CA SER A 64 -22.45 -22.48 -26.00
C SER A 64 -23.22 -21.24 -26.46
N THR A 65 -24.48 -21.13 -26.07
CA THR A 65 -25.25 -19.91 -26.18
C THR A 65 -24.59 -18.89 -25.27
N ALA A 66 -23.62 -18.15 -25.83
CA ALA A 66 -23.07 -16.97 -25.18
C ALA A 66 -24.27 -16.04 -24.91
N SER A 67 -24.61 -15.89 -23.62
CA SER A 67 -25.67 -15.02 -23.16
C SER A 67 -25.45 -13.63 -23.74
N SER A 68 -26.36 -13.17 -24.60
CA SER A 68 -26.35 -11.86 -25.24
C SER A 68 -26.78 -10.77 -24.26
N ARG A 69 -26.22 -10.79 -23.04
CA ARG A 69 -26.51 -9.78 -22.03
C ARG A 69 -25.83 -8.48 -22.43
N VAL A 70 -26.60 -7.41 -22.52
CA VAL A 70 -26.09 -6.06 -22.78
C VAL A 70 -25.18 -5.66 -21.62
N ASP A 71 -24.01 -5.12 -21.97
CA ASP A 71 -23.04 -4.66 -20.99
C ASP A 71 -23.50 -3.36 -20.32
N VAL A 72 -23.34 -3.27 -19.00
CA VAL A 72 -23.71 -2.09 -18.21
C VAL A 72 -22.42 -1.38 -17.83
N ARG A 73 -22.05 -0.38 -18.63
CA ARG A 73 -20.83 0.40 -18.42
C ARG A 73 -20.99 1.32 -17.21
N LYS A 74 -20.16 1.12 -16.21
CA LYS A 74 -20.14 1.92 -14.97
C LYS A 74 -19.17 3.09 -15.11
N THR A 75 -19.61 4.26 -14.66
CA THR A 75 -18.73 5.41 -14.41
C THR A 75 -18.71 5.69 -12.92
N TYR A 76 -17.57 5.39 -12.31
CA TYR A 76 -17.39 5.53 -10.88
C TYR A 76 -17.08 6.97 -10.49
N LYS A 77 -17.37 7.29 -9.22
CA LYS A 77 -17.26 8.62 -8.63
C LYS A 77 -16.05 8.67 -7.68
N LEU A 78 -15.70 9.87 -7.24
CA LEU A 78 -14.73 10.07 -6.16
C LEU A 78 -15.36 9.71 -4.82
N TYR A 79 -14.57 9.61 -3.75
CA TYR A 79 -15.07 9.46 -2.39
C TYR A 79 -14.50 10.57 -1.50
N ILE A 80 -15.34 11.55 -1.16
CA ILE A 80 -14.92 12.76 -0.44
C ILE A 80 -15.95 13.07 0.63
N GLY A 81 -15.49 13.25 1.87
CA GLY A 81 -16.37 13.63 2.98
C GLY A 81 -17.47 12.60 3.29
N GLY A 82 -17.20 11.30 3.06
CA GLY A 82 -18.19 10.23 3.24
C GLY A 82 -19.25 10.16 2.13
N LYS A 83 -19.05 10.87 1.01
CA LYS A 83 -20.00 10.94 -0.11
C LYS A 83 -19.31 10.58 -1.42
N PHE A 84 -20.11 10.32 -2.45
CA PHE A 84 -19.65 10.00 -3.80
C PHE A 84 -19.95 11.13 -4.79
N PRO A 85 -19.19 12.25 -4.80
CA PRO A 85 -19.35 13.31 -5.78
C PRO A 85 -18.72 12.94 -7.13
N ARG A 86 -19.23 13.54 -8.22
CA ARG A 86 -18.52 13.54 -9.51
C ARG A 86 -17.31 14.48 -9.39
N SER A 87 -16.26 14.23 -10.18
CA SER A 87 -15.18 15.22 -10.32
C SER A 87 -15.76 16.54 -10.81
N GLU A 88 -15.29 17.64 -10.24
CA GLU A 88 -15.68 18.97 -10.67
C GLU A 88 -15.33 19.24 -12.15
N SER A 89 -14.25 18.65 -12.65
CA SER A 89 -13.88 18.79 -14.08
C SER A 89 -14.81 18.03 -15.03
N GLY A 90 -15.65 17.12 -14.51
CA GLY A 90 -16.49 16.23 -15.31
C GLY A 90 -15.73 15.18 -16.14
N ARG A 91 -14.38 15.19 -16.10
CA ARG A 91 -13.54 14.27 -16.85
C ARG A 91 -13.59 12.86 -16.26
N SER A 92 -13.43 11.88 -17.12
CA SER A 92 -13.24 10.47 -16.77
C SER A 92 -12.24 9.83 -17.72
N TYR A 93 -11.60 8.77 -17.27
CA TYR A 93 -10.67 7.98 -18.08
C TYR A 93 -11.07 6.51 -18.06
N GLU A 94 -10.77 5.82 -19.16
CA GLU A 94 -11.05 4.39 -19.30
C GLU A 94 -10.00 3.57 -18.53
N VAL A 95 -10.48 2.57 -17.80
CA VAL A 95 -9.65 1.65 -17.03
C VAL A 95 -9.73 0.28 -17.68
N PHE A 96 -8.58 -0.32 -17.91
CA PHE A 96 -8.47 -1.62 -18.55
C PHE A 96 -7.82 -2.65 -17.62
N SER A 97 -8.11 -3.93 -17.85
CA SER A 97 -7.45 -5.04 -17.16
C SER A 97 -5.99 -5.16 -17.58
N SER A 98 -5.14 -5.64 -16.67
CA SER A 98 -3.77 -6.02 -17.00
C SER A 98 -3.75 -7.29 -17.87
N GLY A 99 -2.76 -7.39 -18.77
CA GLY A 99 -2.52 -8.57 -19.61
C GLY A 99 -2.26 -8.24 -21.08
N ARG A 100 -2.00 -9.28 -21.90
CA ARG A 100 -1.67 -9.13 -23.35
C ARG A 100 -2.83 -8.57 -24.19
N SER A 101 -4.06 -8.75 -23.75
CA SER A 101 -5.27 -8.26 -24.44
C SER A 101 -6.16 -7.57 -23.41
N PRO A 102 -5.88 -6.31 -23.08
CA PRO A 102 -6.59 -5.57 -22.04
C PRO A 102 -8.09 -5.48 -22.36
N LYS A 103 -8.92 -5.74 -21.36
CA LYS A 103 -10.37 -5.63 -21.44
C LYS A 103 -10.82 -4.39 -20.69
N PHE A 104 -11.81 -3.67 -21.23
CA PHE A 104 -12.43 -2.55 -20.53
C PHE A 104 -13.04 -3.03 -19.20
N LEU A 105 -12.75 -2.32 -18.11
CA LEU A 105 -13.28 -2.59 -16.78
C LEU A 105 -14.33 -1.54 -16.38
N ALA A 106 -13.97 -0.26 -16.43
CA ALA A 106 -14.83 0.83 -16.02
C ALA A 106 -14.33 2.20 -16.51
N ASN A 107 -15.18 3.22 -16.38
CA ASN A 107 -14.72 4.61 -16.40
C ASN A 107 -14.48 5.09 -14.97
N ALA A 108 -13.30 5.62 -14.68
CA ALA A 108 -12.99 6.26 -13.42
C ALA A 108 -13.06 7.79 -13.56
N ALA A 109 -13.59 8.49 -12.55
CA ALA A 109 -13.56 9.95 -12.53
C ALA A 109 -12.09 10.43 -12.52
N GLN A 110 -11.77 11.44 -13.32
CA GLN A 110 -10.44 12.04 -13.33
C GLN A 110 -10.44 13.25 -12.40
N GLY A 111 -10.04 13.03 -11.16
CA GLY A 111 -9.91 14.05 -10.13
C GLY A 111 -9.08 15.24 -10.60
N SER A 112 -9.53 16.42 -10.22
CA SER A 112 -8.90 17.70 -10.53
C SER A 112 -8.18 18.29 -9.32
N ARG A 113 -7.44 19.39 -9.54
CA ARG A 113 -6.94 20.25 -8.46
C ARG A 113 -8.04 20.65 -7.48
N LYS A 114 -9.24 20.96 -7.97
CA LYS A 114 -10.35 21.38 -7.12
C LYS A 114 -10.86 20.22 -6.27
N ASP A 115 -10.97 19.03 -6.83
CA ASP A 115 -11.37 17.83 -6.07
C ASP A 115 -10.35 17.50 -4.96
N ALA A 116 -9.06 17.65 -5.23
CA ALA A 116 -8.00 17.50 -4.22
C ALA A 116 -8.15 18.50 -3.07
N ARG A 117 -8.39 19.78 -3.38
CA ARG A 117 -8.66 20.81 -2.37
C ARG A 117 -9.93 20.49 -1.58
N ASP A 118 -11.02 20.09 -2.24
CA ASP A 118 -12.29 19.77 -1.58
C ASP A 118 -12.12 18.56 -0.63
N ALA A 119 -11.30 17.57 -1.01
CA ALA A 119 -10.92 16.46 -0.15
C ALA A 119 -10.08 16.88 1.06
N VAL A 120 -9.11 17.79 0.88
CA VAL A 120 -8.33 18.35 1.99
C VAL A 120 -9.22 19.14 2.96
N VAL A 121 -10.18 19.91 2.45
CA VAL A 121 -11.17 20.63 3.29
C VAL A 121 -12.03 19.64 4.07
N ALA A 122 -12.48 18.55 3.45
CA ALA A 122 -13.24 17.51 4.13
C ALA A 122 -12.41 16.80 5.22
N ALA A 123 -11.16 16.44 4.89
CA ALA A 123 -10.21 15.85 5.84
C ALA A 123 -9.97 16.76 7.04
N ARG A 124 -9.62 18.04 6.80
CA ARG A 124 -9.37 19.03 7.85
C ARG A 124 -10.55 19.17 8.81
N LYS A 125 -11.79 19.19 8.30
CA LYS A 125 -13.00 19.26 9.12
C LYS A 125 -13.19 18.02 10.01
N ALA A 126 -12.72 16.86 9.56
CA ALA A 126 -12.84 15.60 10.29
C ALA A 126 -11.74 15.38 11.35
N VAL A 127 -10.60 16.08 11.26
CA VAL A 127 -9.43 15.87 12.16
C VAL A 127 -9.81 15.92 13.63
N SER A 128 -10.52 16.96 14.07
CA SER A 128 -10.84 17.15 15.49
C SER A 128 -11.71 16.01 16.04
N GLY A 129 -12.73 15.61 15.31
CA GLY A 129 -13.61 14.51 15.70
C GLY A 129 -12.91 13.14 15.67
N TRP A 130 -12.09 12.89 14.64
CA TRP A 130 -11.42 11.59 14.49
C TRP A 130 -10.24 11.42 15.44
N ALA A 131 -9.40 12.45 15.61
CA ALA A 131 -8.31 12.43 16.59
C ALA A 131 -8.84 12.38 18.03
N GLY A 132 -9.98 13.03 18.30
CA GLY A 132 -10.65 13.00 19.60
C GLY A 132 -11.39 11.70 19.92
N ALA A 133 -11.63 10.82 18.95
CA ALA A 133 -12.19 9.50 19.21
C ALA A 133 -11.21 8.66 20.04
N THR A 134 -11.73 7.81 20.93
CA THR A 134 -10.89 6.90 21.71
C THR A 134 -10.13 5.94 20.78
N ALA A 135 -8.93 5.53 21.19
CA ALA A 135 -8.15 4.53 20.48
C ALA A 135 -8.97 3.25 20.18
N TYR A 136 -9.71 2.78 21.18
CA TYR A 136 -10.63 1.65 21.06
C TYR A 136 -11.67 1.86 19.96
N ASN A 137 -12.35 3.02 19.93
CA ASN A 137 -13.36 3.31 18.90
C ASN A 137 -12.75 3.35 17.50
N ARG A 138 -11.54 3.90 17.35
CA ARG A 138 -10.83 3.84 16.06
C ARG A 138 -10.55 2.40 15.66
N GLY A 139 -10.07 1.57 16.59
CA GLY A 139 -9.88 0.14 16.37
C GLY A 139 -11.14 -0.58 15.90
N GLN A 140 -12.29 -0.32 16.53
CA GLN A 140 -13.58 -0.90 16.14
C GLN A 140 -13.99 -0.51 14.71
N VAL A 141 -13.81 0.76 14.33
CA VAL A 141 -14.10 1.22 12.95
C VAL A 141 -13.19 0.53 11.94
N LEU A 142 -11.88 0.41 12.22
CA LEU A 142 -10.95 -0.29 11.32
C LEU A 142 -11.29 -1.78 11.20
N TYR A 143 -11.68 -2.42 12.29
CA TYR A 143 -12.14 -3.81 12.28
C TYR A 143 -13.42 -3.95 11.45
N ARG A 144 -14.35 -3.00 11.57
CA ARG A 144 -15.59 -2.97 10.78
C ARG A 144 -15.31 -2.86 9.28
N VAL A 145 -14.30 -2.09 8.87
CA VAL A 145 -13.84 -2.06 7.47
C VAL A 145 -13.41 -3.45 6.99
N ALA A 146 -12.65 -4.19 7.81
CA ALA A 146 -12.24 -5.54 7.50
C ALA A 146 -13.44 -6.49 7.33
N GLU A 147 -14.45 -6.41 8.21
CA GLU A 147 -15.68 -7.22 8.10
C GLU A 147 -16.45 -6.94 6.81
N VAL A 148 -16.60 -5.65 6.44
CA VAL A 148 -17.29 -5.27 5.22
C VAL A 148 -16.50 -5.72 3.99
N MET A 149 -15.18 -5.61 4.01
CA MET A 149 -14.32 -6.15 2.95
C MET A 149 -14.44 -7.66 2.83
N GLU A 150 -14.44 -8.39 3.93
CA GLU A 150 -14.60 -9.85 3.97
C GLU A 150 -15.95 -10.26 3.36
N SER A 151 -17.03 -9.54 3.67
CA SER A 151 -18.35 -9.80 3.08
C SER A 151 -18.40 -9.58 1.56
N ARG A 152 -17.49 -8.75 1.02
CA ARG A 152 -17.35 -8.44 -0.41
C ARG A 152 -16.11 -9.08 -1.04
N ARG A 153 -15.50 -10.06 -0.37
CA ARG A 153 -14.22 -10.68 -0.78
C ARG A 153 -14.19 -11.10 -2.24
N SER A 154 -15.22 -11.78 -2.73
CA SER A 154 -15.28 -12.26 -4.11
C SER A 154 -15.19 -11.14 -5.15
N GLN A 155 -15.78 -9.98 -4.86
CA GLN A 155 -15.68 -8.79 -5.70
C GLN A 155 -14.24 -8.24 -5.70
N PHE A 156 -13.63 -8.07 -4.53
CA PHE A 156 -12.25 -7.61 -4.42
C PHE A 156 -11.27 -8.55 -5.14
N VAL A 157 -11.44 -9.87 -5.02
CA VAL A 157 -10.58 -10.85 -5.67
C VAL A 157 -10.66 -10.73 -7.18
N ALA A 158 -11.86 -10.63 -7.74
CA ALA A 158 -12.06 -10.44 -9.18
C ALA A 158 -11.43 -9.12 -9.69
N GLU A 159 -11.60 -8.04 -8.93
CA GLU A 159 -11.07 -6.71 -9.30
C GLU A 159 -9.55 -6.67 -9.21
N VAL A 160 -8.94 -7.19 -8.14
CA VAL A 160 -7.48 -7.29 -7.98
C VAL A 160 -6.88 -8.19 -9.06
N GLN A 161 -7.51 -9.34 -9.32
CA GLN A 161 -7.06 -10.26 -10.37
C GLN A 161 -7.02 -9.56 -11.73
N ALA A 162 -8.09 -8.84 -12.09
CA ALA A 162 -8.19 -8.13 -13.36
C ALA A 162 -7.25 -6.93 -13.43
N ALA A 163 -7.13 -6.14 -12.36
CA ALA A 163 -6.31 -4.94 -12.32
C ALA A 163 -4.81 -5.25 -12.36
N GLU A 164 -4.36 -6.31 -11.67
CA GLU A 164 -2.94 -6.67 -11.55
C GLU A 164 -2.51 -7.79 -12.52
N GLY A 165 -3.46 -8.50 -13.14
CA GLY A 165 -3.16 -9.58 -14.08
C GLY A 165 -2.68 -10.86 -13.39
N LEU A 166 -3.13 -11.08 -12.15
CA LEU A 166 -2.71 -12.19 -11.30
C LEU A 166 -3.45 -13.49 -11.60
N THR A 167 -2.90 -14.60 -11.11
CA THR A 167 -3.67 -15.85 -10.99
C THR A 167 -4.71 -15.70 -9.88
N ALA A 168 -5.81 -16.47 -9.95
CA ALA A 168 -6.86 -16.44 -8.93
C ALA A 168 -6.31 -16.67 -7.51
N ALA A 169 -5.40 -17.64 -7.35
CA ALA A 169 -4.78 -17.93 -6.06
C ALA A 169 -3.94 -16.76 -5.51
N ARG A 170 -3.23 -16.02 -6.37
CA ARG A 170 -2.47 -14.84 -5.93
C ARG A 170 -3.37 -13.66 -5.61
N ALA A 171 -4.45 -13.45 -6.39
CA ALA A 171 -5.44 -12.43 -6.08
C ALA A 171 -6.14 -12.70 -4.75
N GLU A 172 -6.52 -13.97 -4.48
CA GLU A 172 -7.07 -14.39 -3.20
C GLU A 172 -6.10 -14.10 -2.04
N ALA A 173 -4.83 -14.47 -2.18
CA ALA A 173 -3.82 -14.19 -1.18
C ALA A 173 -3.63 -12.68 -0.93
N ASN A 174 -3.63 -11.86 -1.98
CA ASN A 174 -3.52 -10.39 -1.86
C ASN A 174 -4.73 -9.79 -1.12
N VAL A 175 -5.95 -10.26 -1.41
CA VAL A 175 -7.17 -9.79 -0.73
C VAL A 175 -7.17 -10.24 0.74
N SER A 176 -6.80 -11.48 1.03
CA SER A 176 -6.64 -11.95 2.42
C SER A 176 -5.63 -11.09 3.18
N ALA A 177 -4.45 -10.86 2.61
CA ALA A 177 -3.44 -10.02 3.23
C ALA A 177 -3.92 -8.58 3.45
N ALA A 178 -4.74 -8.02 2.55
CA ALA A 178 -5.30 -6.68 2.71
C ALA A 178 -6.34 -6.61 3.84
N ILE A 179 -7.19 -7.64 3.99
CA ILE A 179 -8.16 -7.72 5.09
C ILE A 179 -7.44 -7.92 6.42
N ASP A 180 -6.47 -8.83 6.46
CA ASP A 180 -5.62 -9.06 7.63
C ASP A 180 -4.85 -7.79 8.02
N ARG A 181 -4.44 -6.97 7.04
CA ARG A 181 -3.78 -5.68 7.29
C ARG A 181 -4.68 -4.71 8.06
N TRP A 182 -5.98 -4.64 7.72
CA TRP A 182 -6.94 -3.84 8.49
C TRP A 182 -7.09 -4.35 9.92
N VAL A 183 -7.24 -5.67 10.10
CA VAL A 183 -7.35 -6.29 11.42
C VAL A 183 -6.09 -6.05 12.25
N TRP A 184 -4.92 -6.17 11.64
CA TRP A 184 -3.63 -5.93 12.27
C TRP A 184 -3.53 -4.49 12.79
N TYR A 185 -3.82 -3.49 11.94
CA TYR A 185 -3.80 -2.09 12.36
C TYR A 185 -4.90 -1.78 13.39
N ALA A 186 -6.10 -2.35 13.26
CA ALA A 186 -7.14 -2.22 14.29
C ALA A 186 -6.62 -2.69 15.66
N GLY A 187 -5.90 -3.81 15.69
CA GLY A 187 -5.29 -4.36 16.90
C GLY A 187 -4.18 -3.50 17.52
N TRP A 188 -3.60 -2.56 16.76
CA TRP A 188 -2.57 -1.63 17.24
C TRP A 188 -3.12 -0.30 17.75
N SER A 189 -4.40 -0.01 17.49
CA SER A 189 -5.03 1.29 17.75
C SER A 189 -4.82 1.86 19.16
N ASP A 190 -4.76 0.99 20.17
CA ASP A 190 -4.60 1.31 21.59
C ASP A 190 -3.22 0.92 22.18
N LYS A 191 -2.32 0.37 21.35
CA LYS A 191 -1.02 -0.18 21.80
C LYS A 191 0.18 0.60 21.29
N PHE A 192 0.10 1.21 20.10
CA PHE A 192 1.28 1.85 19.50
C PHE A 192 1.86 2.96 20.40
N ALA A 193 1.01 3.67 21.14
CA ALA A 193 1.44 4.76 22.02
C ALA A 193 2.31 4.29 23.19
N GLN A 194 2.17 3.03 23.62
CA GLN A 194 3.01 2.44 24.68
C GLN A 194 4.42 2.10 24.18
N ILE A 195 4.56 1.86 22.87
CA ILE A 195 5.86 1.52 22.24
C ILE A 195 6.58 2.78 21.77
N LEU A 196 5.84 3.75 21.22
CA LEU A 196 6.40 4.98 20.66
C LEU A 196 6.47 6.15 21.66
N GLY A 197 5.71 6.09 22.75
CA GLY A 197 5.76 7.04 23.85
C GLY A 197 6.65 6.57 24.99
N GLY A 198 6.78 7.39 26.04
CA GLY A 198 7.54 7.01 27.22
C GLY A 198 7.64 8.09 28.29
N THR A 199 8.04 7.67 29.49
CA THR A 199 8.44 8.57 30.57
C THR A 199 9.94 8.87 30.46
N ASN A 200 10.29 10.15 30.43
CA ASN A 200 11.67 10.60 30.31
C ASN A 200 12.27 10.88 31.69
N PRO A 201 13.43 10.31 32.04
CA PRO A 201 14.10 10.63 33.29
C PRO A 201 14.64 12.06 33.25
N VAL A 202 14.31 12.86 34.26
CA VAL A 202 14.79 14.24 34.38
C VAL A 202 15.27 14.54 35.79
N ALA A 203 16.31 15.35 35.89
CA ALA A 203 16.83 15.84 37.16
C ALA A 203 15.94 16.99 37.66
N GLY A 204 14.82 16.64 38.29
CA GLY A 204 13.90 17.60 38.89
C GLY A 204 12.59 16.95 39.38
N PRO A 205 11.76 17.71 40.13
CA PRO A 205 10.47 17.23 40.60
C PRO A 205 9.41 17.29 39.50
N PHE A 206 9.66 16.61 38.38
CA PHE A 206 8.72 16.51 37.27
C PHE A 206 8.54 15.06 36.81
N PHE A 207 7.31 14.71 36.43
CA PHE A 207 7.03 13.67 35.45
C PHE A 207 7.14 14.29 34.07
N ASN A 208 8.09 13.79 33.27
CA ASN A 208 8.24 14.18 31.89
C ASN A 208 7.75 13.02 31.02
N ILE A 209 6.71 13.26 30.22
CA ILE A 209 5.99 12.21 29.48
C ILE A 209 5.94 12.62 28.01
N SER A 210 6.54 11.83 27.13
CA SER A 210 6.42 11.95 25.68
C SER A 210 5.32 11.04 25.18
N ALA A 211 4.32 11.60 24.51
CA ALA A 211 3.23 10.85 23.90
C ALA A 211 3.13 11.15 22.40
N PRO A 212 2.89 10.14 21.55
CA PRO A 212 2.62 10.38 20.13
C PRO A 212 1.22 10.98 19.94
N GLU A 213 1.12 12.04 19.14
CA GLU A 213 -0.11 12.67 18.68
C GLU A 213 -0.19 12.64 17.14
N PRO A 214 -1.38 12.51 16.54
CA PRO A 214 -1.53 12.54 15.08
C PRO A 214 -1.09 13.90 14.51
N THR A 215 -0.35 13.89 13.40
CA THR A 215 0.07 15.13 12.71
C THR A 215 -1.11 15.91 12.09
N GLY A 216 -2.24 15.27 11.78
CA GLY A 216 -3.47 15.89 11.28
C GLY A 216 -3.93 15.34 9.92
N VAL A 217 -3.84 16.16 8.87
CA VAL A 217 -4.20 15.75 7.50
C VAL A 217 -2.98 15.16 6.80
N VAL A 218 -3.09 13.91 6.38
CA VAL A 218 -2.06 13.20 5.64
C VAL A 218 -2.53 12.98 4.20
N ALA A 219 -1.78 13.51 3.24
CA ALA A 219 -1.96 13.14 1.85
C ALA A 219 -1.19 11.84 1.56
N ALA A 220 -1.69 10.99 0.68
CA ALA A 220 -1.00 9.76 0.31
C ALA A 220 -1.16 9.44 -1.16
N LEU A 221 -0.07 9.03 -1.79
CA LEU A 221 -0.12 8.48 -3.14
C LEU A 221 -0.16 6.96 -3.01
N ALA A 222 -1.25 6.37 -3.50
CA ALA A 222 -1.40 4.93 -3.48
C ALA A 222 -0.32 4.28 -4.37
N PRO A 223 0.19 3.11 -3.98
CA PRO A 223 1.10 2.33 -4.81
C PRO A 223 0.51 2.06 -6.20
N GLN A 224 1.35 2.07 -7.23
CA GLN A 224 0.91 1.91 -8.62
C GLN A 224 0.89 0.44 -9.04
N GLY A 225 1.75 -0.38 -8.44
CA GLY A 225 1.78 -1.83 -8.58
C GLY A 225 0.67 -2.51 -7.77
N SER A 226 0.62 -2.33 -6.46
CA SER A 226 -0.39 -2.99 -5.63
C SER A 226 -1.71 -2.19 -5.60
N SER A 227 -2.77 -2.75 -6.19
CA SER A 227 -4.06 -2.08 -6.35
C SER A 227 -4.90 -2.02 -5.06
N LEU A 228 -4.76 -3.02 -4.17
CA LEU A 228 -5.51 -3.11 -2.92
C LEU A 228 -4.62 -3.23 -1.69
N LEU A 229 -3.73 -4.22 -1.64
CA LEU A 229 -2.89 -4.47 -0.46
C LEU A 229 -2.01 -3.25 -0.13
N GLY A 230 -1.37 -2.66 -1.15
CA GLY A 230 -0.59 -1.44 -1.00
C GLY A 230 -1.44 -0.24 -0.59
N LEU A 231 -2.63 -0.06 -1.21
CA LEU A 231 -3.57 0.99 -0.83
C LEU A 231 -3.96 0.90 0.66
N VAL A 232 -4.39 -0.28 1.12
CA VAL A 232 -4.73 -0.51 2.53
C VAL A 232 -3.53 -0.28 3.44
N SER A 233 -2.34 -0.72 3.03
CA SER A 233 -1.10 -0.57 3.79
C SER A 233 -0.62 0.87 3.93
N VAL A 234 -1.15 1.79 3.12
CA VAL A 234 -0.92 3.22 3.25
C VAL A 234 -2.05 3.90 4.04
N VAL A 235 -3.32 3.54 3.79
CA VAL A 235 -4.47 4.16 4.44
C VAL A 235 -4.58 3.78 5.93
N ALA A 236 -4.52 2.50 6.25
CA ALA A 236 -4.75 1.99 7.60
C ALA A 236 -3.79 2.58 8.67
N PRO A 237 -2.46 2.67 8.47
CA PRO A 237 -1.55 3.28 9.45
C PRO A 237 -1.78 4.79 9.65
N ILE A 238 -2.28 5.48 8.62
CA ILE A 238 -2.66 6.90 8.74
C ILE A 238 -3.85 7.02 9.69
N ILE A 239 -4.95 6.30 9.42
CA ILE A 239 -6.18 6.54 10.18
C ILE A 239 -6.19 5.92 11.57
N VAL A 240 -5.47 4.83 11.81
CA VAL A 240 -5.38 4.18 13.13
C VAL A 240 -4.85 5.12 14.22
N SER A 241 -3.92 6.00 13.84
CA SER A 241 -3.29 6.97 14.75
C SER A 241 -4.16 8.20 15.03
N GLY A 242 -5.32 8.33 14.36
CA GLY A 242 -6.21 9.49 14.49
C GLY A 242 -5.97 10.59 13.45
N ASN A 243 -5.07 10.36 12.47
CA ASN A 243 -4.95 11.24 11.32
C ASN A 243 -6.13 11.04 10.35
N THR A 244 -6.38 12.03 9.50
CA THR A 244 -7.30 11.92 8.37
C THR A 244 -6.52 11.78 7.07
N ALA A 245 -7.01 10.96 6.14
CA ALA A 245 -6.32 10.64 4.89
C ALA A 245 -6.98 11.30 3.66
N VAL A 246 -6.16 11.86 2.78
CA VAL A 246 -6.52 12.20 1.40
C VAL A 246 -5.64 11.39 0.46
N VAL A 247 -6.22 10.39 -0.20
CA VAL A 247 -5.43 9.42 -0.99
C VAL A 247 -5.75 9.56 -2.46
N LEU A 248 -4.71 9.69 -3.27
CA LEU A 248 -4.78 9.56 -4.71
C LEU A 248 -4.56 8.09 -5.06
N ALA A 249 -5.59 7.42 -5.57
CA ALA A 249 -5.57 6.01 -5.95
C ALA A 249 -4.58 5.74 -7.09
N SER A 250 -4.22 4.47 -7.29
CA SER A 250 -3.45 4.03 -8.45
C SER A 250 -4.14 4.47 -9.73
N GLN A 251 -3.42 5.22 -10.58
CA GLN A 251 -3.99 5.76 -11.80
C GLN A 251 -4.43 4.64 -12.74
N GLY A 252 -3.59 3.60 -12.90
CA GLY A 252 -3.87 2.47 -13.79
C GLY A 252 -4.75 1.38 -13.19
N ARG A 253 -4.89 1.33 -11.86
CA ARG A 253 -5.60 0.25 -11.13
C ARG A 253 -6.60 0.78 -10.09
N PRO A 254 -7.50 1.73 -10.43
CA PRO A 254 -8.34 2.40 -9.44
C PRO A 254 -9.54 1.57 -8.96
N VAL A 255 -9.92 0.49 -9.65
CA VAL A 255 -11.18 -0.23 -9.39
C VAL A 255 -11.26 -0.78 -7.95
N PRO A 256 -10.24 -1.48 -7.41
CA PRO A 256 -10.27 -1.89 -6.00
C PRO A 256 -10.36 -0.73 -5.01
N ALA A 257 -9.77 0.43 -5.33
CA ALA A 257 -9.86 1.63 -4.49
C ALA A 257 -11.29 2.19 -4.44
N ILE A 258 -11.99 2.15 -5.57
CA ILE A 258 -13.40 2.55 -5.64
C ILE A 258 -14.27 1.62 -4.80
N THR A 259 -14.08 0.30 -4.90
CA THR A 259 -14.82 -0.66 -4.08
C THR A 259 -14.48 -0.52 -2.60
N LEU A 260 -13.22 -0.24 -2.26
CA LEU A 260 -12.83 0.11 -0.89
C LEU A 260 -13.55 1.37 -0.40
N ALA A 261 -13.75 2.38 -1.25
CA ALA A 261 -14.52 3.56 -0.88
C ALA A 261 -15.96 3.24 -0.46
N GLU A 262 -16.62 2.32 -1.16
CA GLU A 262 -17.95 1.83 -0.79
C GLU A 262 -17.94 1.05 0.52
N ALA A 263 -16.90 0.25 0.76
CA ALA A 263 -16.72 -0.44 2.03
C ALA A 263 -16.54 0.57 3.17
N LEU A 264 -15.68 1.57 3.01
CA LEU A 264 -15.46 2.64 3.99
C LEU A 264 -16.77 3.39 4.31
N ALA A 265 -17.56 3.72 3.30
CA ALA A 265 -18.83 4.40 3.46
C ALA A 265 -19.89 3.60 4.23
N THR A 266 -19.71 2.28 4.35
CA THR A 266 -20.62 1.36 5.05
C THR A 266 -20.01 0.76 6.32
N SER A 267 -18.87 1.31 6.77
CA SER A 267 -18.09 0.81 7.92
C SER A 267 -17.96 1.83 9.05
N ASP A 268 -18.89 2.79 9.15
CA ASP A 268 -18.91 3.83 10.20
C ASP A 268 -17.66 4.73 10.24
N VAL A 269 -16.89 4.78 9.14
CA VAL A 269 -15.79 5.72 8.97
C VAL A 269 -16.37 7.14 8.92
N PRO A 270 -15.99 8.05 9.83
CA PRO A 270 -16.52 9.40 9.82
C PRO A 270 -16.26 10.10 8.49
N GLY A 271 -17.25 10.87 8.01
CA GLY A 271 -17.13 11.61 6.76
C GLY A 271 -15.90 12.52 6.77
N GLY A 272 -14.95 12.26 5.87
CA GLY A 272 -13.70 13.01 5.75
C GLY A 272 -12.50 12.35 6.44
N ALA A 273 -12.68 11.34 7.30
CA ALA A 273 -11.55 10.61 7.90
C ALA A 273 -10.71 9.88 6.84
N VAL A 274 -11.36 9.37 5.79
CA VAL A 274 -10.71 8.89 4.56
C VAL A 274 -11.39 9.54 3.36
N ASN A 275 -10.59 10.05 2.42
CA ASN A 275 -11.03 10.59 1.14
C ASN A 275 -10.20 9.92 0.05
N LEU A 276 -10.85 9.31 -0.95
CA LEU A 276 -10.21 8.62 -2.06
C LEU A 276 -10.53 9.36 -3.37
N ILE A 277 -9.47 9.75 -4.07
CA ILE A 277 -9.54 10.43 -5.36
C ILE A 277 -8.94 9.48 -6.41
N THR A 278 -9.66 9.25 -7.50
CA THR A 278 -9.10 8.66 -8.73
C THR A 278 -8.66 9.77 -9.66
N GLY A 279 -7.60 9.59 -10.45
CA GLY A 279 -7.11 10.63 -11.34
C GLY A 279 -5.71 10.34 -11.89
N ILE A 280 -5.16 11.30 -12.62
CA ILE A 280 -3.80 11.24 -13.15
C ILE A 280 -2.82 11.69 -12.07
N THR A 281 -1.84 10.86 -11.75
CA THR A 281 -0.94 11.10 -10.60
C THR A 281 -0.16 12.41 -10.78
N SER A 282 0.41 12.64 -11.96
CA SER A 282 1.16 13.86 -12.30
C SER A 282 0.31 15.13 -12.30
N GLU A 283 -1.01 15.03 -12.51
CA GLU A 283 -1.91 16.20 -12.47
C GLU A 283 -2.30 16.60 -11.04
N VAL A 284 -2.48 15.63 -10.14
CA VAL A 284 -3.08 15.86 -8.81
C VAL A 284 -2.04 15.88 -7.69
N ALA A 285 -1.01 15.03 -7.75
CA ALA A 285 0.00 14.91 -6.70
C ALA A 285 0.73 16.22 -6.37
N PRO A 286 1.13 17.08 -7.35
CA PRO A 286 1.79 18.36 -7.04
C PRO A 286 0.92 19.29 -6.19
N TRP A 287 -0.40 19.24 -6.36
CA TRP A 287 -1.33 20.04 -5.56
C TRP A 287 -1.46 19.53 -4.14
N LEU A 288 -1.42 18.21 -3.92
CA LEU A 288 -1.41 17.64 -2.58
C LEU A 288 -0.07 17.92 -1.87
N ALA A 289 1.05 17.81 -2.60
CA ALA A 289 2.38 18.07 -2.08
C ALA A 289 2.58 19.52 -1.65
N SER A 290 2.07 20.50 -2.42
CA SER A 290 2.18 21.93 -2.12
C SER A 290 1.06 22.47 -1.19
N HIS A 291 0.02 21.68 -0.89
CA HIS A 291 -1.12 22.18 -0.14
C HIS A 291 -0.75 22.58 1.30
N ARG A 292 -1.16 23.78 1.72
CA ARG A 292 -0.80 24.34 3.04
C ARG A 292 -1.50 23.66 4.21
N ASP A 293 -2.74 23.20 4.00
CA ASP A 293 -3.49 22.43 5.01
C ASP A 293 -3.16 20.93 5.06
N VAL A 294 -2.14 20.45 4.34
CA VAL A 294 -1.64 19.08 4.47
C VAL A 294 -0.44 19.07 5.41
N ASN A 295 -0.50 18.26 6.46
CA ASN A 295 0.50 18.18 7.52
C ASN A 295 1.60 17.14 7.25
N ALA A 296 1.28 16.10 6.48
CA ALA A 296 2.25 15.11 6.02
C ALA A 296 1.86 14.55 4.65
N ILE A 297 2.83 14.02 3.92
CA ILE A 297 2.59 13.31 2.65
C ILE A 297 3.34 11.98 2.58
N ASP A 298 2.62 10.92 2.20
CA ASP A 298 3.18 9.62 1.83
C ASP A 298 3.46 9.59 0.32
N LEU A 299 4.74 9.60 -0.04
CA LEU A 299 5.21 9.54 -1.43
C LEU A 299 5.53 8.12 -1.89
N THR A 300 5.17 7.07 -1.13
CA THR A 300 5.43 5.67 -1.52
C THR A 300 4.94 5.37 -2.94
N GLY A 301 3.73 5.81 -3.29
CA GLY A 301 3.16 5.61 -4.61
C GLY A 301 3.73 6.50 -5.73
N ALA A 302 4.71 7.37 -5.43
CA ALA A 302 5.38 8.19 -6.44
C ALA A 302 6.53 7.47 -7.15
N ALA A 303 7.09 6.40 -6.56
CA ALA A 303 8.26 5.71 -7.10
C ALA A 303 8.04 5.17 -8.53
N ASP A 304 6.88 4.54 -8.75
CA ASP A 304 6.51 3.91 -10.02
C ASP A 304 5.38 4.66 -10.73
N ALA A 305 5.13 5.92 -10.35
CA ALA A 305 4.09 6.75 -10.97
C ALA A 305 4.54 7.31 -12.32
N PRO A 306 3.76 7.11 -13.40
CA PRO A 306 4.06 7.69 -14.70
C PRO A 306 4.15 9.22 -14.63
N ASP A 307 5.15 9.79 -15.30
CA ASP A 307 5.36 11.23 -15.43
C ASP A 307 5.48 11.98 -14.08
N VAL A 308 5.92 11.29 -13.03
CA VAL A 308 6.14 11.84 -11.70
C VAL A 308 7.60 11.68 -11.30
N VAL A 309 8.21 12.79 -10.86
CA VAL A 309 9.51 12.78 -10.18
C VAL A 309 9.24 13.02 -8.70
N TRP A 310 9.40 11.99 -7.87
CA TRP A 310 9.05 12.07 -6.44
C TRP A 310 9.85 13.16 -5.69
N GLY A 311 11.08 13.45 -6.12
CA GLY A 311 11.91 14.52 -5.57
C GLY A 311 11.30 15.92 -5.74
N ASP A 312 10.57 16.17 -6.84
CA ASP A 312 9.87 17.43 -7.06
C ASP A 312 8.68 17.59 -6.09
N LEU A 313 8.01 16.47 -5.79
CA LEU A 313 6.95 16.45 -4.78
C LEU A 313 7.50 16.67 -3.38
N GLU A 314 8.67 16.12 -3.06
CA GLU A 314 9.37 16.40 -1.80
C GLU A 314 9.78 17.88 -1.70
N ALA A 315 10.31 18.46 -2.78
CA ALA A 315 10.65 19.87 -2.82
C ALA A 315 9.42 20.78 -2.61
N ALA A 316 8.29 20.45 -3.24
CA ALA A 316 7.02 21.16 -3.02
C ALA A 316 6.49 20.97 -1.59
N ALA A 317 6.71 19.80 -0.98
CA ALA A 317 6.34 19.55 0.40
C ALA A 317 7.13 20.44 1.38
N ALA A 318 8.41 20.69 1.10
CA ALA A 318 9.27 21.53 1.91
C ALA A 318 8.77 22.98 2.07
N GLU A 319 7.91 23.48 1.18
CA GLU A 319 7.38 24.84 1.25
C GLU A 319 6.68 25.20 2.58
N ASN A 320 6.04 24.23 3.25
CA ASN A 320 5.45 24.40 4.59
C ASN A 320 6.08 23.47 5.64
N LEU A 321 7.22 22.83 5.30
CA LEU A 321 7.91 21.87 6.16
C LEU A 321 7.03 20.70 6.63
N LYS A 322 6.01 20.31 5.86
CA LYS A 322 5.20 19.12 6.16
C LYS A 322 6.08 17.87 6.18
N ARG A 323 5.69 16.89 6.99
CA ARG A 323 6.41 15.60 7.05
C ARG A 323 6.32 14.88 5.70
N VAL A 324 7.39 14.20 5.31
CA VAL A 324 7.44 13.43 4.07
C VAL A 324 7.86 12.01 4.40
N LEU A 325 7.02 11.03 4.08
CA LEU A 325 7.45 9.64 3.98
C LEU A 325 7.92 9.39 2.54
N ARG A 326 9.23 9.22 2.37
CA ARG A 326 9.85 8.94 1.08
C ARG A 326 9.53 7.52 0.60
N PRO A 327 9.54 7.27 -0.72
CA PRO A 327 9.50 5.90 -1.23
C PRO A 327 10.72 5.09 -0.75
N ALA A 328 10.64 3.76 -0.86
CA ALA A 328 11.78 2.90 -0.56
C ALA A 328 12.89 3.11 -1.61
N GLY A 329 14.16 3.00 -1.21
CA GLY A 329 15.29 3.30 -2.08
C GLY A 329 15.67 4.78 -2.10
N SER A 330 16.43 5.22 -3.11
CA SER A 330 16.88 6.62 -3.23
C SER A 330 17.05 7.06 -4.68
N GLY A 331 16.85 8.36 -4.93
CA GLY A 331 16.93 8.97 -6.25
C GLY A 331 16.09 8.25 -7.29
N VAL A 332 16.72 7.93 -8.44
CA VAL A 332 16.11 7.17 -9.55
C VAL A 332 15.92 5.68 -9.26
N MET A 333 16.48 5.18 -8.16
CA MET A 333 16.33 3.80 -7.69
C MET A 333 15.21 3.67 -6.65
N ALA A 334 14.35 4.69 -6.52
CA ALA A 334 13.16 4.61 -5.70
C ALA A 334 12.22 3.53 -6.28
N ILE A 335 11.69 2.67 -5.42
CA ILE A 335 10.81 1.57 -5.81
C ILE A 335 9.60 1.48 -4.89
N GLU A 336 8.51 0.95 -5.41
CA GLU A 336 7.41 0.50 -4.59
C GLU A 336 7.87 -0.62 -3.63
N PRO A 337 7.59 -0.51 -2.32
CA PRO A 337 7.98 -1.54 -1.36
C PRO A 337 7.13 -2.81 -1.54
N ASP A 338 7.69 -3.95 -1.16
CA ASP A 338 6.94 -5.20 -1.08
C ASP A 338 5.96 -5.16 0.10
N PHE A 339 4.68 -4.98 -0.19
CA PHE A 339 3.62 -4.94 0.81
C PHE A 339 3.20 -6.32 1.35
N ALA A 340 3.67 -7.42 0.75
CA ALA A 340 3.42 -8.76 1.25
C ALA A 340 4.21 -9.06 2.54
N VAL A 341 5.26 -8.29 2.83
CA VAL A 341 6.00 -8.35 4.09
C VAL A 341 5.08 -7.95 5.27
N GLU A 342 5.31 -8.58 6.42
CA GLU A 342 4.58 -8.29 7.65
C GLU A 342 4.70 -6.78 7.99
N PRO A 343 3.57 -6.09 8.27
CA PRO A 343 3.60 -4.67 8.57
C PRO A 343 4.31 -4.41 9.91
N GLY A 344 4.97 -3.26 9.99
CA GLY A 344 5.55 -2.72 11.22
C GLY A 344 4.90 -1.40 11.65
N LEU A 345 5.42 -0.83 12.74
CA LEU A 345 4.94 0.44 13.29
C LEU A 345 5.49 1.68 12.57
N SER A 346 6.53 1.52 11.75
CA SER A 346 7.22 2.64 11.10
C SER A 346 6.30 3.55 10.27
N ARG A 347 5.28 2.96 9.62
CA ARG A 347 4.28 3.74 8.87
C ARG A 347 3.33 4.53 9.76
N ILE A 348 3.03 4.05 10.97
CA ILE A 348 2.28 4.84 11.97
C ILE A 348 3.17 5.98 12.45
N GLU A 349 4.41 5.67 12.83
CA GLU A 349 5.40 6.63 13.36
C GLU A 349 5.70 7.78 12.38
N ALA A 350 5.71 7.50 11.08
CA ALA A 350 5.93 8.51 10.04
C ALA A 350 4.95 9.70 10.11
N PHE A 351 3.75 9.49 10.66
CA PHE A 351 2.66 10.48 10.71
C PHE A 351 2.22 10.79 12.15
N LEU A 352 3.14 10.67 13.10
CA LEU A 352 2.97 11.08 14.48
C LEU A 352 3.94 12.21 14.82
N GLU A 353 3.49 13.11 15.69
CA GLU A 353 4.32 14.08 16.39
C GLU A 353 4.51 13.65 17.84
N THR A 354 5.68 13.92 18.41
CA THR A 354 5.93 13.65 19.83
C THR A 354 5.66 14.90 20.63
N LYS A 355 4.66 14.84 21.51
CA LYS A 355 4.38 15.90 22.48
C LYS A 355 4.87 15.49 23.86
N THR A 356 5.71 16.34 24.43
CA THR A 356 6.26 16.12 25.76
C THR A 356 5.57 17.04 26.78
N VAL A 357 4.93 16.44 27.78
CA VAL A 357 4.27 17.14 28.89
C VAL A 357 5.12 17.02 30.14
N TRP A 358 5.35 18.14 30.81
CA TRP A 358 6.03 18.22 32.09
C TRP A 358 5.00 18.48 33.18
N HIS A 359 4.82 17.53 34.08
CA HIS A 359 3.90 17.63 35.21
C HIS A 359 4.69 17.67 36.52
N PRO A 360 4.52 18.69 37.39
CA PRO A 360 5.17 18.71 38.69
C PRO A 360 4.83 17.45 39.51
N LYS A 361 5.79 16.93 40.26
CA LYS A 361 5.58 15.88 41.27
C LYS A 361 6.01 16.38 42.64
N GLY A 362 5.25 16.04 43.68
CA GLY A 362 5.67 16.24 45.06
C GLY A 362 6.96 15.46 45.33
N ILE A 363 7.86 16.07 46.09
CA ILE A 363 9.08 15.42 46.61
C ILE A 363 8.75 14.77 47.95
#